data_AF-A0A0H5Q257-F1
#
_entry.id   AF-A0A0H5Q257-F1
#
_cell.length_a   1.000
_cell.length_b   1.000
_cell.length_c   1.000
_cell.angle_alpha   90.00
_cell.angle_beta   90.00
_cell.angle_gamma   90.00
#
_symmetry.space_group_name_H-M   'P 1'
#
loop_
_entity.id
_entity.type
_entity.pdbx_description
1 polymer ?
#
loop_
_entity_poly.entity_id
_entity_poly.type
_entity_poly.pdbx_seq_one_letter_code
_entity_poly.pdbx_strand_id
1 'polypeptide(L)'
;MTLTVNPATQGFAGDHARKMIDSWKLLVKRIRRAFPAKRIEYLYVVEATKRGEPHMHVMMRAPFIPQKWLSKTWCELTEAFIVDIRRCNGAAEIANYCAKYAGKAPHHFQGCKRYMMSRAYILNKKPKETDGRWRNVDPLRVQIDGAWIVSVLKDEGWTFEQCSNGFIIAVGGTGPPPFLLSAR
;
A
#
# COMPACT_ATOMS: atom_id res chain seq x y z
N MET A 1 -3.21 8.53 -6.34
CA MET A 1 -4.16 9.29 -5.51
C MET A 1 -3.68 10.71 -5.41
N THR A 2 -4.59 11.68 -5.33
CA THR A 2 -4.28 13.10 -5.24
C THR A 2 -5.15 13.75 -4.17
N LEU A 3 -4.54 14.59 -3.32
CA LEU A 3 -5.18 15.26 -2.18
C LEU A 3 -4.93 16.78 -2.26
N THR A 4 -5.96 17.57 -1.92
CA THR A 4 -5.86 19.03 -1.79
C THR A 4 -6.15 19.49 -0.37
N VAL A 5 -5.93 20.76 -0.07
CA VAL A 5 -6.41 21.44 1.14
C VAL A 5 -7.33 22.58 0.72
N ASN A 6 -8.23 23.00 1.60
CA ASN A 6 -9.14 24.10 1.31
C ASN A 6 -8.37 25.43 1.38
N PRO A 7 -8.18 26.15 0.26
CA PRO A 7 -7.41 27.39 0.26
C PRO A 7 -8.15 28.56 0.92
N ALA A 8 -9.45 28.42 1.19
CA ALA A 8 -10.23 29.44 1.89
C ALA A 8 -10.01 29.42 3.41
N THR A 9 -9.28 28.43 3.94
CA THR A 9 -8.89 28.44 5.35
C THR A 9 -7.88 29.55 5.61
N GLN A 10 -7.89 30.12 6.83
CA GLN A 10 -6.92 31.15 7.20
C GLN A 10 -5.48 30.60 7.16
N GLY A 11 -4.54 31.40 6.67
CA GLY A 11 -3.12 31.09 6.64
C GLY A 11 -2.47 31.36 5.29
N PHE A 12 -1.16 31.11 5.21
CA PHE A 12 -0.42 31.13 3.95
C PHE A 12 -0.27 29.71 3.40
N ALA A 13 0.13 29.59 2.12
CA ALA A 13 0.32 28.29 1.47
C ALA A 13 1.29 27.35 2.23
N GLY A 14 2.25 27.90 2.99
CA GLY A 14 3.12 27.13 3.89
C GLY A 14 2.38 26.49 5.07
N ASP A 15 1.42 27.21 5.67
CA ASP A 15 0.56 26.70 6.75
C ASP A 15 -0.37 25.61 6.22
N HIS A 16 -0.94 25.84 5.04
CA HIS A 16 -1.73 24.86 4.31
C HIS A 16 -0.92 23.59 4.01
N ALA A 17 0.35 23.72 3.63
CA ALA A 17 1.24 22.58 3.36
C ALA A 17 1.52 21.78 4.64
N ARG A 18 1.75 22.47 5.76
CA ARG A 18 1.93 21.83 7.07
C ARG A 18 0.67 21.10 7.50
N LYS A 19 -0.51 21.75 7.42
CA LYS A 19 -1.82 21.13 7.70
C LYS A 19 -2.02 19.87 6.85
N MET A 20 -1.71 19.94 5.56
CA MET A 20 -1.81 18.79 4.64
C MET A 20 -0.89 17.62 5.06
N ILE A 21 0.38 17.89 5.39
CA ILE A 21 1.33 16.85 5.79
C ILE A 21 0.94 16.20 7.12
N ASP A 22 0.46 16.98 8.09
CA ASP A 22 0.04 16.43 9.38
C ASP A 22 -1.28 15.67 9.25
N SER A 23 -2.21 16.19 8.46
CA SER A 23 -3.46 15.50 8.12
C SER A 23 -3.20 14.19 7.38
N TRP A 24 -2.19 14.13 6.51
CA TRP A 24 -1.78 12.89 5.86
C TRP A 24 -1.39 11.80 6.87
N LYS A 25 -0.60 12.15 7.90
CA LYS A 25 -0.21 11.20 8.96
C LYS A 25 -1.45 10.68 9.70
N LEU A 26 -2.42 11.54 9.97
CA LEU A 26 -3.68 11.17 10.62
C LEU A 26 -4.54 10.29 9.70
N LEU A 27 -4.63 10.62 8.42
CA LEU A 27 -5.35 9.84 7.42
C LEU A 27 -4.80 8.41 7.33
N VAL A 28 -3.47 8.26 7.24
CA VAL A 28 -2.80 6.94 7.23
C VAL A 28 -3.15 6.13 8.49
N LYS A 29 -3.17 6.76 9.67
CA LYS A 29 -3.59 6.11 10.91
C LYS A 29 -5.06 5.67 10.84
N ARG A 30 -5.96 6.52 10.34
CA ARG A 30 -7.39 6.21 10.19
C ARG A 30 -7.62 5.06 9.19
N ILE A 31 -6.91 5.05 8.06
CA ILE A 31 -6.96 3.96 7.08
C ILE A 31 -6.56 2.63 7.73
N ARG A 32 -5.45 2.60 8.49
CA ARG A 32 -4.99 1.37 9.17
C ARG A 32 -5.97 0.84 10.20
N ARG A 33 -6.71 1.72 10.88
CA ARG A 33 -7.74 1.34 11.85
C ARG A 33 -9.02 0.84 11.16
N ALA A 34 -9.47 1.52 10.11
CA ALA A 34 -10.68 1.16 9.39
C ALA A 34 -10.50 -0.10 8.53
N PHE A 35 -9.27 -0.39 8.10
CA PHE A 35 -8.96 -1.51 7.21
C PHE A 35 -7.71 -2.29 7.67
N PRO A 36 -7.74 -2.97 8.83
CA PRO A 36 -6.55 -3.59 9.44
C PRO A 36 -5.94 -4.72 8.59
N ALA A 37 -6.75 -5.43 7.81
CA ALA A 37 -6.28 -6.45 6.87
C ALA A 37 -5.51 -5.86 5.66
N LYS A 38 -5.56 -4.55 5.44
CA LYS A 38 -4.93 -3.88 4.31
C LYS A 38 -3.54 -3.41 4.68
N ARG A 39 -2.53 -4.07 4.11
CA ARG A 39 -1.18 -3.50 4.11
C ARG A 39 -1.16 -2.27 3.21
N ILE A 40 -0.76 -1.13 3.78
CA ILE A 40 -0.62 0.12 3.04
C ILE A 40 0.83 0.57 3.03
N GLU A 41 1.37 0.74 1.83
CA GLU A 41 2.67 1.37 1.60
C GLU A 41 2.48 2.53 0.64
N TYR A 42 3.22 3.62 0.82
CA TYR A 42 3.04 4.80 -0.02
C TYR A 42 4.34 5.56 -0.25
N LEU A 43 4.36 6.32 -1.34
CA LEU A 43 5.26 7.43 -1.61
C LEU A 43 4.37 8.64 -1.92
N TYR A 44 4.62 9.78 -1.29
CA TYR A 44 3.99 11.02 -1.70
C TYR A 44 5.00 12.06 -2.17
N VAL A 45 4.53 12.95 -3.02
CA VAL A 45 5.20 14.19 -3.46
C VAL A 45 4.20 15.33 -3.33
N VAL A 46 4.65 16.45 -2.74
CA VAL A 46 3.89 17.70 -2.65
C VAL A 46 4.38 18.64 -3.75
N GLU A 47 3.45 19.12 -4.58
CA GLU A 47 3.67 20.16 -5.59
C GLU A 47 2.87 21.41 -5.24
N ALA A 48 3.24 22.55 -5.82
CA ALA A 48 2.39 23.74 -5.81
C ALA A 48 1.46 23.71 -7.02
N THR A 49 0.18 24.03 -6.80
CA THR A 49 -0.76 24.31 -7.89
C THR A 49 -0.36 25.61 -8.60
N LYS A 50 -1.02 25.92 -9.73
CA LYS A 50 -0.85 27.21 -10.42
C LYS A 50 -1.15 28.43 -9.52
N ARG A 51 -1.92 28.24 -8.45
CA ARG A 51 -2.26 29.28 -7.46
C ARG A 51 -1.31 29.32 -6.26
N GLY A 52 -0.25 28.50 -6.25
CA GLY A 52 0.70 28.41 -5.13
C GLY A 52 0.27 27.50 -3.99
N GLU A 53 -0.96 26.98 -3.99
CA GLU A 53 -1.47 26.10 -2.95
C GLU A 53 -0.88 24.69 -3.01
N PRO A 54 -0.70 23.99 -1.88
CA PRO A 54 -0.10 22.66 -1.85
C PRO A 54 -1.05 21.61 -2.44
N HIS A 55 -0.46 20.65 -3.14
CA HIS A 55 -1.16 19.56 -3.80
C HIS A 55 -0.34 18.28 -3.63
N MET A 56 -0.91 17.28 -2.96
CA MET A 56 -0.20 16.04 -2.63
C MET A 56 -0.58 14.92 -3.58
N HIS A 57 0.39 14.45 -4.35
CA HIS A 57 0.28 13.23 -5.14
C HIS A 57 0.82 12.07 -4.33
N VAL A 58 0.00 11.04 -4.17
CA VAL A 58 0.33 9.82 -3.45
C VAL A 58 0.27 8.63 -4.40
N MET A 59 1.39 7.95 -4.53
CA MET A 59 1.42 6.58 -5.03
C MET A 59 1.30 5.64 -3.86
N MET A 60 0.33 4.73 -3.94
CA MET A 60 0.00 3.87 -2.82
C MET A 60 -0.17 2.43 -3.30
N ARG A 61 0.53 1.52 -2.64
CA ARG A 61 0.27 0.08 -2.70
C ARG A 61 -0.68 -0.28 -1.58
N ALA A 62 -1.96 -0.40 -1.92
CA ALA A 62 -3.02 -0.76 -1.01
C ALA A 62 -4.18 -1.40 -1.79
N PRO A 63 -4.97 -2.29 -1.17
CA PRO A 63 -6.28 -2.65 -1.70
C PRO A 63 -7.18 -1.43 -1.80
N PHE A 64 -8.19 -1.48 -2.66
CA PHE A 64 -9.09 -0.36 -2.93
C PHE A 64 -9.67 0.24 -1.64
N ILE A 65 -9.56 1.55 -1.48
CA ILE A 65 -10.15 2.30 -0.37
C ILE A 65 -11.37 3.05 -0.93
N PRO A 66 -12.57 2.89 -0.35
CA PRO A 66 -13.75 3.58 -0.86
C PRO A 66 -13.56 5.11 -0.89
N GLN A 67 -13.71 5.70 -2.08
CA GLN A 67 -13.49 7.14 -2.29
C GLN A 67 -14.40 7.99 -1.40
N LYS A 68 -15.66 7.61 -1.21
CA LYS A 68 -16.60 8.30 -0.32
C LYS A 68 -16.09 8.38 1.12
N TRP A 69 -15.60 7.26 1.65
CA TRP A 69 -15.01 7.22 2.99
C TRP A 69 -13.76 8.09 3.09
N LEU A 70 -12.91 8.02 2.06
CA LEU A 70 -11.66 8.76 2.01
C LEU A 70 -11.88 10.27 1.92
N SER A 71 -12.78 10.72 1.04
CA SER A 71 -13.15 12.13 0.88
C SER A 71 -13.79 12.70 2.15
N LYS A 72 -14.71 11.96 2.79
CA LYS A 72 -15.28 12.34 4.09
C LYS A 72 -14.18 12.49 5.15
N THR A 73 -13.35 11.46 5.31
CA THR A 73 -12.26 11.45 6.29
C THR A 73 -11.26 12.58 6.05
N TRP A 74 -10.97 12.89 4.79
CA TRP A 74 -10.07 13.97 4.43
C TRP A 74 -10.68 15.34 4.73
N CYS A 75 -11.96 15.54 4.40
CA CYS A 75 -12.67 16.78 4.73
C CYS A 75 -12.70 17.05 6.24
N GLU A 76 -12.88 16.02 7.06
CA GLU A 76 -12.80 16.17 8.53
C GLU A 76 -11.43 16.65 9.03
N LEU A 77 -10.35 16.41 8.26
CA LEU A 77 -8.98 16.78 8.63
C LEU A 77 -8.55 18.12 8.01
N THR A 78 -9.01 18.41 6.80
CA THR A 78 -8.47 19.51 5.97
C THR A 78 -9.51 20.49 5.46
N GLU A 79 -10.80 20.22 5.71
CA GLU A 79 -11.96 20.93 5.15
C GLU A 79 -12.02 20.87 3.62
N ALA A 80 -11.28 19.94 3.00
CA ALA A 80 -11.27 19.72 1.57
C ALA A 80 -11.87 18.37 1.22
N PHE A 81 -12.78 18.34 0.24
CA PHE A 81 -13.37 17.10 -0.27
C PHE A 81 -12.61 16.47 -1.43
N ILE A 82 -11.74 17.24 -2.08
CA ILE A 82 -11.15 16.86 -3.37
C ILE A 82 -10.09 15.79 -3.15
N VAL A 83 -10.49 14.55 -3.43
CA VAL A 83 -9.64 13.38 -3.45
C VAL A 83 -9.89 12.61 -4.74
N ASP A 84 -8.85 12.45 -5.54
CA ASP A 84 -8.87 11.64 -6.76
C ASP A 84 -8.12 10.33 -6.50
N ILE A 85 -8.75 9.19 -6.77
CA ILE A 85 -8.13 7.87 -6.69
C ILE A 85 -8.23 7.19 -8.05
N ARG A 86 -7.09 6.69 -8.52
CA ARG A 86 -7.00 5.96 -9.78
C ARG A 86 -6.17 4.71 -9.56
N ARG A 87 -6.58 3.61 -10.18
CA ARG A 87 -5.78 2.38 -10.27
C ARG A 87 -4.76 2.59 -11.39
N CYS A 88 -3.50 2.27 -11.12
CA CYS A 88 -2.48 2.14 -12.16
C CYS A 88 -2.41 0.68 -12.59
N ASN A 89 -2.38 0.43 -13.90
CA ASN A 89 -2.51 -0.91 -14.47
C ASN A 89 -1.16 -1.57 -14.84
N GLY A 90 -0.04 -0.84 -14.72
CA GLY A 90 1.27 -1.41 -15.04
C GLY A 90 2.46 -0.54 -14.66
N ALA A 91 3.66 -1.11 -14.76
CA ALA A 91 4.90 -0.45 -14.38
C ALA A 91 5.19 0.82 -15.20
N ALA A 92 4.86 0.84 -16.49
CA ALA A 92 5.05 2.01 -17.35
C ALA A 92 4.16 3.19 -16.92
N GLU A 93 2.89 2.94 -16.57
CA GLU A 93 1.99 3.97 -16.07
C GLU A 93 2.46 4.53 -14.73
N ILE A 94 2.93 3.66 -13.83
CA ILE A 94 3.52 4.05 -12.56
C ILE A 94 4.77 4.92 -12.80
N ALA A 95 5.69 4.49 -13.66
CA ALA A 95 6.92 5.23 -13.97
C ALA A 95 6.62 6.61 -14.57
N ASN A 96 5.68 6.70 -15.52
CA ASN A 96 5.23 7.97 -16.09
C ASN A 96 4.60 8.88 -15.02
N TYR A 97 3.79 8.32 -14.13
CA TYR A 97 3.21 9.07 -13.01
C TYR A 97 4.31 9.58 -12.07
N CYS A 98 5.25 8.73 -11.66
CA CYS A 98 6.43 9.13 -10.86
C CYS A 98 7.19 10.28 -11.50
N ALA A 99 7.59 10.09 -12.76
CA ALA A 99 8.44 11.02 -13.49
C ALA A 99 7.76 12.38 -13.66
N LYS A 100 6.46 12.37 -13.97
CA LYS A 100 5.65 13.59 -14.08
C LYS A 100 5.71 14.42 -12.81
N TYR A 101 5.46 13.84 -11.63
CA TYR A 101 5.36 14.62 -10.39
C TYR A 101 6.71 14.85 -9.69
N ALA A 102 7.72 14.03 -9.99
CA ALA A 102 9.09 14.32 -9.56
C ALA A 102 9.67 15.53 -10.32
N GLY A 103 9.46 15.59 -11.64
CA GLY A 103 10.06 16.58 -12.52
C GLY A 103 9.27 17.88 -12.69
N LYS A 104 7.96 17.87 -12.45
CA LYS A 104 7.13 19.06 -12.63
C LYS A 104 7.37 20.09 -11.52
N ALA A 105 7.89 21.25 -11.91
CA ALA A 105 8.02 22.49 -11.12
C ALA A 105 8.33 22.23 -9.63
N PRO A 106 9.60 21.93 -9.29
CA PRO A 106 10.00 21.55 -7.95
C PRO A 106 9.83 22.71 -6.95
N HIS A 107 8.63 22.86 -6.41
CA HIS A 107 8.33 23.82 -5.35
C HIS A 107 8.61 23.21 -3.98
N HIS A 108 9.13 24.04 -3.07
CA HIS A 108 9.42 23.64 -1.70
C HIS A 108 8.72 24.61 -0.74
N PHE A 109 7.69 24.11 -0.06
CA PHE A 109 7.05 24.83 1.03
C PHE A 109 7.98 24.85 2.23
N GLN A 110 8.33 26.04 2.73
CA GLN A 110 9.31 26.20 3.80
C GLN A 110 8.95 25.37 5.04
N GLY A 111 9.93 24.61 5.56
CA GLY A 111 9.75 23.76 6.73
C GLY A 111 8.94 22.47 6.48
N CYS A 112 8.59 22.16 5.23
CA CYS A 112 7.83 20.97 4.88
C CYS A 112 8.65 20.04 3.97
N LYS A 113 8.65 18.74 4.28
CA LYS A 113 9.25 17.75 3.38
C LYS A 113 8.44 17.67 2.09
N ARG A 114 9.12 17.89 0.95
CA ARG A 114 8.51 17.75 -0.38
C ARG A 114 8.05 16.32 -0.67
N TYR A 115 8.77 15.31 -0.21
CA TYR A 115 8.44 13.91 -0.43
C TYR A 115 8.66 13.07 0.82
N MET A 116 7.97 11.93 0.90
CA MET A 116 8.14 10.93 1.94
C MET A 116 7.67 9.57 1.44
N MET A 117 8.28 8.52 1.97
CA MET A 117 7.87 7.14 1.73
C MET A 117 7.57 6.41 3.04
N SER A 118 6.68 5.44 3.00
CA SER A 118 6.56 4.46 4.08
C SER A 118 7.80 3.58 4.12
N ARG A 119 8.18 3.10 5.32
CA ARG A 119 9.43 2.33 5.51
C ARG A 119 9.54 1.08 4.64
N ALA A 120 8.41 0.44 4.35
CA ALA A 120 8.38 -0.75 3.51
C ALA A 120 7.95 -0.45 2.06
N TYR A 121 8.02 0.81 1.64
CA TYR A 121 7.95 1.19 0.23
C TYR A 121 9.28 0.87 -0.50
N ILE A 122 9.69 -0.39 -0.52
CA ILE A 122 10.92 -0.83 -1.20
C ILE A 122 10.65 -0.83 -2.72
N LEU A 123 11.51 -0.16 -3.49
CA LEU A 123 11.42 -0.07 -4.97
C LEU A 123 11.98 -1.32 -5.66
N ASN A 124 12.97 -1.96 -5.02
CA ASN A 124 13.69 -3.09 -5.58
C ASN A 124 13.56 -4.28 -4.65
N LYS A 125 12.36 -4.87 -4.58
CA LYS A 125 12.21 -6.16 -3.90
C LYS A 125 12.70 -7.20 -4.89
N LYS A 126 14.00 -7.54 -4.84
CA LYS A 126 14.45 -8.78 -5.49
C LYS A 126 13.49 -9.88 -5.05
N PRO A 127 13.00 -10.76 -5.95
CA PRO A 127 12.27 -11.93 -5.51
C PRO A 127 13.13 -12.58 -4.43
N LYS A 128 12.52 -12.90 -3.27
CA LYS A 128 13.24 -13.72 -2.30
C LYS A 128 13.55 -15.01 -3.05
N GLU A 129 14.83 -15.30 -3.26
CA GLU A 129 15.27 -16.65 -3.60
C GLU A 129 14.66 -17.55 -2.53
N THR A 130 13.68 -18.35 -2.94
CA THR A 130 13.17 -19.42 -2.11
C THR A 130 14.24 -20.49 -2.14
N ASP A 131 14.76 -20.91 -0.99
CA ASP A 131 15.63 -22.08 -0.83
C ASP A 131 14.91 -23.41 -1.15
N GLY A 132 13.77 -23.34 -1.86
CA GLY A 132 12.83 -24.44 -2.05
C GLY A 132 12.03 -24.81 -0.79
N ARG A 133 12.26 -24.17 0.37
CA ARG A 133 11.61 -24.54 1.64
C ARG A 133 10.50 -23.56 1.99
N TRP A 134 9.26 -24.03 1.95
CA TRP A 134 8.11 -23.27 2.43
C TRP A 134 8.04 -23.32 3.96
N ARG A 135 7.99 -22.17 4.63
CA ARG A 135 7.92 -22.09 6.09
C ARG A 135 6.65 -21.37 6.55
N ASN A 136 5.91 -22.07 7.41
CA ASN A 136 4.80 -21.67 8.28
C ASN A 136 3.39 -21.57 7.65
N VAL A 137 2.62 -22.64 7.80
CA VAL A 137 1.16 -22.58 8.01
C VAL A 137 0.84 -23.08 9.43
N ASP A 138 0.05 -22.30 10.16
CA ASP A 138 -0.44 -22.66 11.49
C ASP A 138 -1.37 -23.90 11.37
N PRO A 139 -1.14 -24.98 12.14
CA PRO A 139 -1.94 -26.21 12.09
C PRO A 139 -3.45 -25.97 12.32
N LEU A 140 -3.83 -24.99 13.15
CA LEU A 140 -5.24 -24.64 13.37
C LEU A 140 -5.88 -23.99 12.13
N ARG A 141 -5.08 -23.34 11.28
CA ARG A 141 -5.53 -22.79 9.99
C ARG A 141 -5.72 -23.86 8.92
N VAL A 142 -4.91 -24.92 8.96
CA VAL A 142 -5.06 -26.10 8.07
C VAL A 142 -6.31 -26.89 8.42
N GLN A 143 -6.72 -26.89 9.69
CA GLN A 143 -7.90 -27.62 10.15
C GLN A 143 -9.23 -26.95 9.78
N ILE A 144 -9.26 -25.64 9.53
CA ILE A 144 -10.48 -24.87 9.24
C ILE A 144 -10.76 -24.75 7.73
N ASP A 145 -9.72 -24.71 6.87
CA ASP A 145 -9.84 -24.51 5.41
C ASP A 145 -9.04 -25.51 4.54
N GLY A 146 -8.29 -26.45 5.15
CA GLY A 146 -7.14 -27.10 4.51
C GLY A 146 -7.19 -28.61 4.30
N ALA A 147 -8.25 -29.32 4.71
CA ALA A 147 -8.30 -30.79 4.56
C ALA A 147 -8.24 -31.24 3.09
N TRP A 148 -8.97 -30.55 2.21
CA TRP A 148 -8.91 -30.79 0.76
C TRP A 148 -7.55 -30.39 0.18
N ILE A 149 -7.00 -29.24 0.57
CA ILE A 149 -5.70 -28.75 0.08
C ILE A 149 -4.57 -29.74 0.42
N VAL A 150 -4.57 -30.31 1.63
CA VAL A 150 -3.58 -31.32 2.02
C VAL A 150 -3.73 -32.59 1.19
N SER A 151 -4.94 -33.03 0.85
CA SER A 151 -5.15 -34.20 -0.01
C SER A 151 -4.62 -33.97 -1.44
N VAL A 152 -4.95 -32.83 -2.05
CA VAL A 152 -4.50 -32.48 -3.40
C VAL A 152 -2.97 -32.42 -3.47
N LEU A 153 -2.32 -31.83 -2.47
CA LEU A 153 -0.86 -31.74 -2.46
C LEU A 153 -0.19 -33.10 -2.23
N LYS A 154 -0.79 -34.00 -1.45
CA LYS A 154 -0.28 -35.38 -1.33
C LYS A 154 -0.36 -36.11 -2.66
N ASP A 155 -1.44 -35.95 -3.41
CA ASP A 155 -1.61 -36.57 -4.74
C ASP A 155 -0.59 -36.02 -5.75
N GLU A 156 -0.14 -34.78 -5.58
CA GLU A 156 0.93 -34.16 -6.37
C GLU A 156 2.35 -34.52 -5.88
N GLY A 157 2.47 -35.48 -4.96
CA GLY A 157 3.74 -36.02 -4.49
C GLY A 157 4.40 -35.20 -3.38
N TRP A 158 3.68 -34.26 -2.77
CA TRP A 158 4.23 -33.50 -1.64
C TRP A 158 4.22 -34.31 -0.35
N THR A 159 5.33 -34.26 0.38
CA THR A 159 5.43 -34.85 1.72
C THR A 159 5.27 -33.78 2.79
N PHE A 160 4.86 -34.18 3.99
CA PHE A 160 4.58 -33.27 5.09
C PHE A 160 5.26 -33.77 6.35
N GLU A 161 6.05 -32.91 6.99
CA GLU A 161 6.72 -33.21 8.26
C GLU A 161 6.08 -32.43 9.40
N GLN A 162 5.71 -33.14 10.47
CA GLN A 162 5.24 -32.52 11.70
C GLN A 162 6.44 -32.08 12.54
N CYS A 163 6.51 -30.80 12.86
CA CYS A 163 7.53 -30.26 13.76
C CYS A 163 7.08 -30.37 15.22
N SER A 164 8.06 -30.43 16.13
CA SER A 164 7.88 -30.56 17.59
C SER A 164 7.03 -29.45 18.23
N ASN A 165 6.86 -28.33 17.52
CA ASN A 165 6.07 -27.16 17.91
C ASN A 165 4.67 -27.14 17.27
N GLY A 166 4.19 -28.27 16.73
CA GLY A 166 2.83 -28.43 16.21
C GLY A 166 2.63 -27.95 14.76
N PHE A 167 3.64 -27.35 14.12
CA PHE A 167 3.55 -26.91 12.74
C PHE A 167 3.77 -28.06 11.75
N ILE A 168 3.17 -27.95 10.56
CA ILE A 168 3.43 -28.87 9.44
C ILE A 168 4.24 -28.13 8.37
N ILE A 169 5.33 -28.72 7.92
CA ILE A 169 6.15 -28.25 6.80
C ILE A 169 5.87 -29.13 5.59
N ALA A 170 5.55 -28.52 4.44
CA ALA A 170 5.52 -29.23 3.16
C ALA A 170 6.95 -29.35 2.62
N VAL A 171 7.39 -30.58 2.37
CA VAL A 171 8.75 -30.93 1.97
C VAL A 171 8.67 -31.72 0.66
N GLY A 172 9.47 -31.32 -0.33
CA GLY A 172 9.62 -32.05 -1.59
C GLY A 172 8.37 -32.00 -2.50
N GLY A 173 8.36 -31.04 -3.43
CA GLY A 173 7.47 -31.00 -4.58
C GLY A 173 8.22 -30.42 -5.79
N THR A 174 7.84 -30.81 -7.01
CA THR A 174 8.55 -30.41 -8.24
C THR A 174 8.10 -29.05 -8.81
N GLY A 175 7.43 -28.21 -8.02
CA GLY A 175 6.97 -26.88 -8.44
C GLY A 175 6.29 -26.10 -7.32
N PRO A 176 5.81 -24.87 -7.57
CA PRO A 176 4.94 -24.14 -6.64
C PRO A 176 3.53 -24.77 -6.61
N PRO A 177 2.82 -24.75 -5.47
CA PRO A 177 1.47 -25.31 -5.35
C PRO A 177 0.47 -24.72 -6.39
N PRO A 178 -0.41 -25.53 -6.99
CA PRO A 178 -1.28 -25.10 -8.10
C PRO A 178 -2.27 -23.99 -7.75
N PHE A 179 -2.67 -23.87 -6.48
CA PHE A 179 -3.63 -22.85 -6.01
C PHE A 179 -3.09 -21.41 -6.05
N LEU A 180 -1.83 -21.20 -6.46
CA LEU A 180 -1.24 -19.89 -6.73
C LEU A 180 -1.19 -19.51 -8.22
N LEU A 181 -1.71 -20.34 -9.13
CA LEU A 181 -1.76 -20.01 -10.57
C LEU A 181 -3.07 -19.35 -11.03
N SER A 182 -4.12 -19.27 -10.21
CA SER A 182 -5.40 -18.63 -10.59
C SER A 182 -5.65 -17.27 -9.93
N ALA A 183 -4.63 -16.59 -9.43
CA ALA A 183 -4.73 -15.21 -8.97
C ALA A 183 -3.79 -14.31 -9.75
N ARG A 184 -4.14 -14.05 -11.02
CA ARG A 184 -3.65 -12.91 -11.78
C ARG A 184 -4.82 -12.09 -12.30
#